data_AF-A0A8J5HS46-F1
#
_entry.id   AF-A0A8J5HS46-F1
#
_cell.length_a   1.000
_cell.length_b   1.000
_cell.length_c   1.000
_cell.angle_alpha   90.00
_cell.angle_beta   90.00
_cell.angle_gamma   90.00
#
_symmetry.space_group_name_H-M   'P 1'
#
loop_
_entity.id
_entity.type
_entity.pdbx_description
1 polymer ?
#
loop_
_entity_poly.entity_id
_entity_poly.type
_entity_poly.pdbx_seq_one_letter_code
_entity_poly.pdbx_strand_id
1 'polypeptide(L)'
;MSEFVDLETQDGVRMTWNTFPGTKQEALSCVIPVAAMYTPLKPIPDTPVLPYSPLRCRICRSILNPFSVVDYVAKIWVCPFCFQRNHFPQHYMSISEENLPAELFPQYTTIEYASSPDTGPKMPSVFLFVVDTCLIEEEIMFLKSALSQAIELLPENSLVGLITFGTYVQVHELGFGHMPKSYVFKGSKEITKEQLLEQMCFFAGRPRPNVGVIAGPRDGLSPESIARFLLPASECEFVLNSVLEELPRDPWPVPADQRASRCTSTALSIAASLLGLCVPGSGARIMAFVGGPSTQGSGSIVSKNLSEPIRSHKDLDKGAAALYNKAVKFYEALSKQLVHQGHVLDLFACALDQVGVAELKVAVERTGGIVVLAESFGHSVFKDSLRRIFQSTDYDLGLAFNNFALHKIISVNITPDFFLVSLLEHFHSGVFEVNCSKDVKVQGIIGPCASLEKVG
;
A
#
# COMPACT_ATOMS: atom_id res chain seq x y z
N MET A 1 4.06 -27.35 -22.55
CA MET A 1 4.70 -26.31 -21.72
C MET A 1 4.51 -24.93 -22.33
N SER A 2 4.60 -24.75 -23.66
CA SER A 2 4.27 -23.48 -24.34
C SER A 2 2.84 -23.00 -24.04
N GLU A 3 1.85 -23.89 -24.16
CA GLU A 3 0.42 -23.56 -24.00
C GLU A 3 0.05 -22.90 -22.66
N PHE A 4 0.70 -23.26 -21.55
CA PHE A 4 0.43 -22.65 -20.24
C PHE A 4 1.16 -21.32 -20.03
N VAL A 5 2.30 -21.13 -20.70
CA VAL A 5 3.01 -19.85 -20.71
C VAL A 5 2.24 -18.83 -21.55
N ASP A 6 1.57 -19.29 -22.60
CA ASP A 6 0.73 -18.45 -23.44
C ASP A 6 -0.47 -17.91 -22.65
N LEU A 7 -1.16 -18.77 -21.87
CA LEU A 7 -2.23 -18.34 -20.95
C LEU A 7 -1.74 -17.34 -19.89
N GLU A 8 -0.57 -17.60 -19.29
CA GLU A 8 0.03 -16.67 -18.34
C GLU A 8 0.37 -15.34 -19.02
N THR A 9 0.82 -15.36 -20.28
CA THR A 9 1.12 -14.16 -21.09
C THR A 9 -0.13 -13.35 -21.37
N GLN A 10 -1.23 -14.01 -21.72
CA GLN A 10 -2.52 -13.38 -22.04
C GLN A 10 -3.23 -12.81 -20.81
N ASP A 11 -3.34 -13.57 -19.71
CA ASP A 11 -4.21 -13.22 -18.59
C ASP A 11 -3.48 -12.93 -17.28
N GLY A 12 -2.16 -13.14 -17.21
CA GLY A 12 -1.41 -13.01 -15.96
C GLY A 12 -1.80 -14.06 -14.91
N VAL A 13 -2.42 -15.17 -15.33
CA VAL A 13 -2.86 -16.28 -14.46
C VAL A 13 -2.01 -17.52 -14.75
N ARG A 14 -1.53 -18.18 -13.68
CA ARG A 14 -0.97 -19.54 -13.75
C ARG A 14 -1.65 -20.44 -12.73
N MET A 15 -2.30 -21.51 -13.21
CA MET A 15 -2.99 -22.46 -12.36
C MET A 15 -2.10 -23.63 -11.95
N THR A 16 -2.31 -24.20 -10.77
CA THR A 16 -1.74 -25.50 -10.37
C THR A 16 -2.34 -26.64 -11.19
N TRP A 17 -3.63 -26.54 -11.52
CA TRP A 17 -4.38 -27.47 -12.36
C TRP A 17 -5.21 -26.70 -13.38
N ASN A 18 -4.96 -26.91 -14.68
CA ASN A 18 -5.76 -26.34 -15.78
C ASN A 18 -6.99 -27.21 -16.14
N THR A 19 -7.07 -28.40 -15.56
CA THR A 19 -8.25 -29.26 -15.62
C THR A 19 -8.65 -29.59 -14.20
N PHE A 20 -9.89 -29.26 -13.88
CA PHE A 20 -10.37 -29.33 -12.52
C PHE A 20 -10.90 -30.73 -12.19
N PRO A 21 -10.78 -31.18 -10.93
CA PRO A 21 -11.39 -32.44 -10.50
C PRO A 21 -12.92 -32.34 -10.61
N GLY A 22 -13.56 -33.31 -11.25
CA GLY A 22 -15.01 -33.27 -11.51
C GLY A 22 -15.87 -33.55 -10.28
N THR A 23 -15.25 -34.08 -9.21
CA THR A 23 -15.94 -34.32 -7.93
C THR A 23 -15.15 -33.78 -6.74
N LYS A 24 -15.87 -33.52 -5.65
CA LYS A 24 -15.25 -33.14 -4.37
C LYS A 24 -14.29 -34.22 -3.85
N GLN A 25 -14.57 -35.50 -4.09
CA GLN A 25 -13.72 -36.59 -3.64
C GLN A 25 -12.38 -36.63 -4.40
N GLU A 26 -12.43 -36.43 -5.72
CA GLU A 26 -11.22 -36.27 -6.54
C GLU A 26 -10.42 -35.04 -6.08
N ALA A 27 -11.09 -33.91 -5.82
CA ALA A 27 -10.44 -32.71 -5.31
C ALA A 27 -9.72 -32.94 -3.96
N LEU A 28 -10.31 -33.75 -3.07
CA LEU A 28 -9.69 -34.12 -1.79
C LEU A 28 -8.52 -35.10 -1.95
N SER A 29 -8.47 -35.85 -3.05
CA SER A 29 -7.36 -36.75 -3.38
C SER A 29 -6.17 -36.03 -4.03
N CYS A 30 -6.37 -34.81 -4.53
CA CYS A 30 -5.30 -33.98 -5.08
C CYS A 30 -4.35 -33.54 -3.96
N VAL A 31 -3.07 -33.93 -4.06
CA VAL A 31 -2.02 -33.51 -3.12
C VAL A 31 -1.78 -32.00 -3.18
N ILE A 32 -1.88 -31.43 -4.37
CA ILE A 32 -1.76 -29.98 -4.61
C ILE A 32 -3.18 -29.42 -4.77
N PRO A 33 -3.57 -28.38 -4.03
CA PRO A 33 -4.89 -27.76 -4.19
C PRO A 33 -5.03 -27.10 -5.56
N VAL A 34 -6.27 -26.92 -6.03
CA VAL A 34 -6.55 -26.06 -7.18
C VAL A 34 -6.31 -24.62 -6.75
N ALA A 35 -5.29 -24.00 -7.32
CA ALA A 35 -4.89 -22.65 -6.98
C ALA A 35 -4.44 -21.87 -8.22
N ALA A 36 -4.59 -20.56 -8.16
CA ALA A 36 -4.20 -19.63 -9.21
C ALA A 36 -3.14 -18.67 -8.66
N MET A 37 -2.00 -18.56 -9.34
CA MET A 37 -1.06 -17.47 -9.19
C MET A 37 -1.47 -16.36 -10.15
N TYR A 38 -1.93 -15.23 -9.61
CA TYR A 38 -2.46 -14.13 -10.41
C TYR A 38 -1.65 -12.85 -10.24
N THR A 39 -1.42 -12.15 -11.36
CA THR A 39 -0.76 -10.84 -11.42
C THR A 39 -1.76 -9.80 -11.96
N PRO A 40 -2.51 -9.13 -11.07
CA PRO A 40 -3.56 -8.16 -11.45
C PRO A 40 -3.16 -7.10 -12.46
N LEU A 41 -2.00 -6.48 -12.25
CA LEU A 41 -1.50 -5.35 -13.02
C LEU A 41 -0.40 -5.80 -13.98
N LYS A 42 -0.55 -6.99 -14.56
CA LYS A 42 0.39 -7.44 -15.58
C LYS A 42 0.26 -6.51 -16.79
N PRO A 43 1.36 -5.90 -17.27
CA PRO A 43 1.33 -5.18 -18.54
C PRO A 43 1.03 -6.18 -19.67
N ILE A 44 -0.08 -5.98 -20.37
CA ILE A 44 -0.46 -6.75 -21.55
C ILE A 44 -0.38 -5.81 -22.75
N PRO A 45 0.63 -5.95 -23.62
CA PRO A 45 0.76 -5.14 -24.83
C PRO A 45 -0.51 -5.21 -25.69
N ASP A 46 -0.80 -4.13 -26.42
CA ASP A 46 -1.87 -4.04 -27.43
C ASP A 46 -3.32 -4.20 -26.91
N THR A 47 -3.54 -4.29 -25.60
CA THR A 47 -4.90 -4.33 -25.02
C THR A 47 -5.43 -2.90 -24.79
N PRO A 48 -6.61 -2.54 -25.34
CA PRO A 48 -7.14 -1.20 -25.17
C PRO A 48 -7.75 -0.99 -23.78
N VAL A 49 -7.53 0.20 -23.20
CA VAL A 49 -8.28 0.67 -22.04
C VAL A 49 -9.65 1.19 -22.51
N LEU A 50 -10.73 0.63 -21.98
CA LEU A 50 -12.09 0.97 -22.38
C LEU A 50 -12.55 2.27 -21.71
N PRO A 51 -12.99 3.29 -22.47
CA PRO A 51 -13.29 4.62 -21.93
C PRO A 51 -14.66 4.74 -21.25
N TYR A 52 -15.21 3.63 -20.75
CA TYR A 52 -16.54 3.55 -20.16
C TYR A 52 -16.59 2.56 -19.01
N SER A 53 -17.64 2.64 -18.20
CA SER A 53 -17.82 1.77 -17.04
C SER A 53 -18.19 0.33 -17.45
N PRO A 54 -17.70 -0.69 -16.72
CA PRO A 54 -18.00 -2.08 -17.00
C PRO A 54 -19.49 -2.40 -16.84
N LEU A 55 -20.06 -3.17 -17.78
CA LEU A 55 -21.44 -3.64 -17.69
C LEU A 55 -21.55 -4.79 -16.68
N ARG A 56 -22.34 -4.59 -15.61
CA ARG A 56 -22.50 -5.58 -14.54
C ARG A 56 -23.82 -6.33 -14.62
N CYS A 57 -23.79 -7.60 -14.22
CA CYS A 57 -25.00 -8.39 -14.00
C CYS A 57 -25.86 -7.75 -12.90
N ARG A 58 -27.18 -7.73 -13.11
CA ARG A 58 -28.15 -7.14 -12.16
C ARG A 58 -28.26 -7.89 -10.84
N ILE A 59 -27.90 -9.18 -10.82
CA ILE A 59 -28.02 -10.04 -9.64
C ILE A 59 -26.67 -10.25 -8.98
N CYS A 60 -25.72 -10.91 -9.64
CA CYS A 60 -24.44 -11.27 -9.03
C CYS A 60 -23.33 -10.21 -9.21
N ARG A 61 -23.61 -9.10 -9.89
CA ARG A 61 -22.67 -7.98 -10.12
C ARG A 61 -21.40 -8.32 -10.92
N SER A 62 -21.21 -9.57 -11.35
CA SER A 62 -20.13 -9.97 -12.27
C SER A 62 -20.18 -9.18 -13.58
N ILE A 63 -19.01 -8.94 -14.18
CA ILE A 63 -18.85 -8.11 -15.37
C ILE A 63 -19.14 -8.92 -16.64
N LEU A 64 -19.71 -8.26 -17.66
CA LEU A 64 -19.82 -8.78 -19.02
C LEU A 64 -18.44 -9.22 -19.53
N ASN A 65 -18.35 -10.40 -20.10
CA ASN A 65 -17.08 -10.98 -20.53
C ASN A 65 -17.32 -11.94 -21.71
N PRO A 66 -16.26 -12.39 -22.41
CA PRO A 66 -16.38 -13.20 -23.63
C PRO A 66 -17.12 -14.54 -23.46
N PHE A 67 -17.26 -15.04 -22.23
CA PHE A 67 -18.00 -16.27 -21.93
C PHE A 67 -19.50 -16.05 -21.73
N SER A 68 -20.00 -14.82 -21.89
CA SER A 68 -21.42 -14.50 -21.79
C SER A 68 -22.16 -14.88 -23.07
N VAL A 69 -23.31 -15.54 -22.94
CA VAL A 69 -24.16 -15.85 -24.11
C VAL A 69 -24.99 -14.63 -24.50
N VAL A 70 -24.89 -14.20 -25.75
CA VAL A 70 -25.56 -12.99 -26.25
C VAL A 70 -26.68 -13.33 -27.22
N ASP A 71 -27.85 -12.74 -27.00
CA ASP A 71 -28.96 -12.69 -27.93
C ASP A 71 -28.99 -11.29 -28.58
N TYR A 72 -28.50 -11.21 -29.81
CA TYR A 72 -28.43 -9.96 -30.58
C TYR A 72 -29.79 -9.44 -31.06
N VAL A 73 -30.82 -10.29 -31.11
CA VAL A 73 -32.17 -9.91 -31.54
C VAL A 73 -32.91 -9.29 -30.36
N ALA A 74 -32.92 -9.98 -29.22
CA ALA A 74 -33.57 -9.50 -28.01
C ALA A 74 -32.76 -8.44 -27.26
N LYS A 75 -31.49 -8.22 -27.65
CA LYS A 75 -30.52 -7.34 -26.96
C LYS A 75 -30.37 -7.73 -25.49
N ILE A 76 -30.14 -9.01 -25.25
CA ILE A 76 -29.97 -9.61 -23.92
C ILE A 76 -28.63 -10.35 -23.87
N TRP A 77 -27.98 -10.35 -22.72
CA TRP A 77 -26.87 -11.26 -22.41
C TRP A 77 -27.17 -12.09 -21.17
N VAL A 78 -26.68 -13.33 -21.17
CA VAL A 78 -26.82 -14.28 -20.06
C VAL A 78 -25.49 -14.33 -19.32
N CYS A 79 -25.53 -14.02 -18.03
CA CYS A 79 -24.36 -14.06 -17.18
C CYS A 79 -23.86 -15.50 -16.99
N PRO A 80 -22.57 -15.81 -17.21
CA PRO A 80 -22.05 -17.17 -17.09
C PRO A 80 -22.04 -17.71 -15.65
N PHE A 81 -22.13 -16.82 -14.65
CA PHE A 81 -22.08 -17.20 -13.23
C PHE A 81 -23.44 -17.57 -12.65
N CYS A 82 -24.43 -16.69 -12.83
CA CYS A 82 -25.76 -16.85 -12.23
C CYS A 82 -26.86 -17.18 -13.23
N PHE A 83 -26.54 -17.24 -14.54
CA PHE A 83 -27.49 -17.45 -15.64
C PHE A 83 -28.61 -16.40 -15.72
N GLN A 84 -28.45 -15.26 -15.04
CA GLN A 84 -29.38 -14.14 -15.15
C GLN A 84 -29.36 -13.56 -16.57
N ARG A 85 -30.54 -13.33 -17.12
CA ARG A 85 -30.75 -12.55 -18.35
C ARG A 85 -30.70 -11.06 -18.02
N ASN A 86 -29.81 -10.33 -18.68
CA ASN A 86 -29.59 -8.90 -18.49
C ASN A 86 -29.84 -8.20 -19.82
N HIS A 87 -30.62 -7.12 -19.82
CA HIS A 87 -30.77 -6.28 -21.00
C HIS A 87 -29.55 -5.40 -21.19
N PHE A 88 -29.10 -5.25 -22.43
CA PHE A 88 -28.11 -4.25 -22.78
C PHE A 88 -28.64 -2.82 -22.56
N PRO A 89 -27.78 -1.88 -22.12
CA PRO A 89 -28.15 -0.48 -22.02
C PRO A 89 -28.25 0.18 -23.42
N GLN A 90 -28.80 1.39 -23.48
CA GLN A 90 -29.06 2.09 -24.76
C GLN A 90 -27.80 2.30 -25.63
N HIS A 91 -26.62 2.47 -25.02
CA HIS A 91 -25.38 2.65 -25.78
C HIS A 91 -24.88 1.36 -26.46
N TYR A 92 -25.48 0.20 -26.17
CA TYR A 92 -25.20 -1.09 -26.80
C TYR A 92 -26.24 -1.48 -27.87
N MET A 93 -27.15 -0.58 -28.25
CA MET A 93 -28.26 -0.92 -29.15
C MET A 93 -27.81 -1.38 -30.55
N SER A 94 -26.63 -0.95 -31.00
CA SER A 94 -26.02 -1.34 -32.27
C SER A 94 -25.29 -2.69 -32.23
N ILE A 95 -25.29 -3.40 -31.10
CA ILE A 95 -24.57 -4.68 -30.97
C ILE A 95 -25.08 -5.72 -31.98
N SER A 96 -24.17 -6.39 -32.68
CA SER A 96 -24.43 -7.49 -33.60
C SER A 96 -23.23 -8.43 -33.64
N GLU A 97 -23.33 -9.56 -34.36
CA GLU A 97 -22.19 -10.46 -34.58
C GLU A 97 -21.00 -9.76 -35.27
N GLU A 98 -21.27 -8.77 -36.12
CA GLU A 98 -20.25 -7.98 -36.82
C GLU A 98 -19.80 -6.73 -36.05
N ASN A 99 -20.56 -6.32 -35.03
CA ASN A 99 -20.31 -5.13 -34.23
C ASN A 99 -20.31 -5.48 -32.74
N LEU A 100 -19.21 -6.12 -32.32
CA LEU A 100 -19.01 -6.54 -30.95
C LEU A 100 -18.32 -5.44 -30.11
N PRO A 101 -18.80 -5.19 -28.88
CA PRO A 101 -18.05 -4.42 -27.90
C PRO A 101 -16.77 -5.16 -27.52
N ALA A 102 -15.77 -4.43 -27.05
CA ALA A 102 -14.43 -4.97 -26.88
C ALA A 102 -14.39 -6.14 -25.89
N GLU A 103 -15.07 -6.02 -24.76
CA GLU A 103 -15.14 -7.05 -23.70
C GLU A 103 -15.84 -8.36 -24.11
N LEU A 104 -16.36 -8.46 -25.34
CA LEU A 104 -16.90 -9.70 -25.91
C LEU A 104 -15.97 -10.37 -26.93
N PHE A 105 -14.86 -9.74 -27.31
CA PHE A 105 -13.88 -10.40 -28.16
C PHE A 105 -13.23 -11.58 -27.41
N PRO A 106 -13.16 -12.79 -28.01
CA PRO A 106 -12.58 -13.95 -27.35
C PRO A 106 -11.13 -13.77 -26.88
N GLN A 107 -10.36 -12.89 -27.52
CA GLN A 107 -9.00 -12.55 -27.12
C GLN A 107 -8.91 -11.57 -25.92
N TYR A 108 -9.99 -10.86 -25.59
CA TYR A 108 -10.01 -9.86 -24.50
C TYR A 108 -10.63 -10.46 -23.23
N THR A 109 -10.02 -11.55 -22.75
CA THR A 109 -10.34 -12.19 -21.46
C THR A 109 -9.85 -11.38 -20.27
N THR A 110 -8.82 -10.57 -20.47
CA THR A 110 -8.33 -9.56 -19.53
C THR A 110 -8.45 -8.17 -20.19
N ILE A 111 -9.12 -7.24 -19.53
CA ILE A 111 -9.33 -5.89 -20.05
C ILE A 111 -9.38 -4.86 -18.92
N GLU A 112 -8.98 -3.63 -19.24
CA GLU A 112 -8.99 -2.50 -18.32
C GLU A 112 -10.10 -1.53 -18.70
N TYR A 113 -10.79 -1.00 -17.70
CA TYR A 113 -11.81 0.03 -17.87
C TYR A 113 -11.31 1.33 -17.24
N ALA A 114 -11.33 2.42 -17.99
CA ALA A 114 -11.02 3.74 -17.46
C ALA A 114 -12.06 4.14 -16.39
N SER A 115 -11.59 4.77 -15.32
CA SER A 115 -12.49 5.34 -14.31
C SER A 115 -13.39 6.39 -14.95
N SER A 116 -14.70 6.31 -14.70
CA SER A 116 -15.66 7.29 -15.22
C SER A 116 -15.31 8.69 -14.70
N PRO A 117 -15.46 9.76 -15.51
CA PRO A 117 -15.22 11.14 -15.05
C PRO A 117 -16.08 11.56 -13.83
N ASP A 118 -17.17 10.84 -13.55
CA ASP A 118 -18.05 11.06 -12.40
C ASP A 118 -17.47 10.58 -11.05
N THR A 119 -16.32 9.88 -11.01
CA THR A 119 -15.69 9.42 -9.75
C THR A 119 -15.02 10.53 -8.92
N GLY A 120 -15.16 11.79 -9.32
CA GLY A 120 -14.61 12.94 -8.61
C GLY A 120 -13.16 13.27 -8.99
N PRO A 121 -12.57 14.33 -8.42
CA PRO A 121 -11.22 14.75 -8.72
C PRO A 121 -10.20 13.65 -8.36
N LYS A 122 -9.26 13.37 -9.28
CA LYS A 122 -8.10 12.51 -8.99
C LYS A 122 -7.38 13.09 -7.77
N MET A 123 -7.37 12.37 -6.66
CA MET A 123 -6.62 12.84 -5.49
C MET A 123 -5.12 12.65 -5.77
N PRO A 124 -4.28 13.62 -5.39
CA PRO A 124 -2.84 13.52 -5.60
C PRO A 124 -2.27 12.34 -4.79
N SER A 125 -1.22 11.70 -5.32
CA SER A 125 -0.45 10.73 -4.55
C SER A 125 0.21 11.43 -3.36
N VAL A 126 0.29 10.74 -2.21
CA VAL A 126 0.87 11.30 -0.99
C VAL A 126 2.10 10.50 -0.57
N PHE A 127 3.22 11.18 -0.35
CA PHE A 127 4.48 10.59 0.12
C PHE A 127 4.88 11.22 1.45
N LEU A 128 4.99 10.40 2.50
CA LEU A 128 5.44 10.83 3.82
C LEU A 128 6.79 10.19 4.13
N PHE A 129 7.84 10.99 4.10
CA PHE A 129 9.20 10.55 4.45
C PHE A 129 9.33 10.51 5.97
N VAL A 130 9.69 9.35 6.52
CA VAL A 130 9.91 9.14 7.96
C VAL A 130 11.37 8.74 8.18
N VAL A 131 12.18 9.70 8.63
CA VAL A 131 13.64 9.63 8.59
C VAL A 131 14.24 9.48 9.98
N ASP A 132 14.99 8.41 10.19
CA ASP A 132 15.79 8.20 11.39
C ASP A 132 17.03 9.10 11.43
N THR A 133 17.26 9.78 12.55
CA THR A 133 18.43 10.63 12.79
C THR A 133 19.42 10.02 13.79
N CYS A 134 19.14 8.84 14.35
CA CYS A 134 20.07 8.08 15.18
C CYS A 134 21.12 7.31 14.34
N LEU A 135 21.75 8.02 13.40
CA LEU A 135 22.72 7.51 12.43
C LEU A 135 24.08 8.18 12.64
N ILE A 136 25.14 7.53 12.15
CA ILE A 136 26.44 8.19 12.03
C ILE A 136 26.42 9.23 10.91
N GLU A 137 27.30 10.23 10.98
CA GLU A 137 27.30 11.38 10.07
C GLU A 137 27.42 10.97 8.60
N GLU A 138 28.25 9.97 8.29
CA GLU A 138 28.42 9.42 6.95
C GLU A 138 27.11 8.86 6.37
N GLU A 139 26.37 8.08 7.16
CA GLU A 139 25.09 7.50 6.76
C GLU A 139 24.00 8.56 6.57
N ILE A 140 24.00 9.61 7.40
CA ILE A 140 23.10 10.76 7.22
C ILE A 140 23.40 11.46 5.89
N MET A 141 24.67 11.67 5.54
CA MET A 141 25.04 12.30 4.26
C MET A 141 24.56 11.47 3.06
N PHE A 142 24.73 10.14 3.10
CA PHE A 142 24.22 9.28 2.03
C PHE A 142 22.70 9.31 1.93
N LEU A 143 22.01 9.28 3.07
CA LEU A 143 20.56 9.34 3.11
C LEU A 143 20.03 10.67 2.58
N LYS A 144 20.61 11.81 2.99
CA LYS A 144 20.27 13.14 2.46
C LYS A 144 20.35 13.17 0.94
N SER A 145 21.49 12.75 0.39
CA SER A 145 21.70 12.72 -1.06
C SER A 145 20.69 11.84 -1.80
N ALA A 146 20.34 10.68 -1.23
CA ALA A 146 19.36 9.78 -1.83
C ALA A 146 17.92 10.33 -1.74
N LEU A 147 17.57 11.01 -0.64
CA LEU A 147 16.26 11.64 -0.47
C LEU A 147 16.09 12.84 -1.40
N SER A 148 17.11 13.70 -1.56
CA SER A 148 17.07 14.80 -2.53
C SER A 148 16.85 14.29 -3.95
N GLN A 149 17.57 13.24 -4.37
CA GLN A 149 17.34 12.58 -5.67
C GLN A 149 15.93 12.00 -5.79
N ALA A 150 15.38 11.43 -4.72
CA ALA A 150 14.04 10.87 -4.73
C ALA A 150 12.96 11.96 -4.88
N ILE A 151 13.16 13.12 -4.25
CA ILE A 151 12.24 14.27 -4.31
C ILE A 151 12.19 14.84 -5.73
N GLU A 152 13.31 14.93 -6.44
CA GLU A 152 13.37 15.37 -7.84
C GLU A 152 12.58 14.46 -8.80
N LEU A 153 12.32 13.20 -8.42
CA LEU A 153 11.57 12.23 -9.23
C LEU A 153 10.07 12.21 -8.89
N LEU A 154 9.62 13.01 -7.92
CA LEU A 154 8.22 13.06 -7.55
C LEU A 154 7.38 13.81 -8.60
N PRO A 155 6.13 13.38 -8.86
CA PRO A 155 5.19 14.20 -9.63
C PRO A 155 4.95 15.53 -8.95
N GLU A 156 4.94 16.62 -9.72
CA GLU A 156 4.80 17.99 -9.21
C GLU A 156 3.59 18.17 -8.28
N ASN A 157 2.46 17.53 -8.61
CA ASN A 157 1.21 17.64 -7.85
C ASN A 157 1.10 16.65 -6.68
N SER A 158 2.08 15.77 -6.47
CA SER A 158 2.06 14.83 -5.35
C SER A 158 2.27 15.56 -4.02
N LEU A 159 1.50 15.18 -3.00
CA LEU A 159 1.64 15.78 -1.67
C LEU A 159 2.82 15.15 -0.93
N VAL A 160 3.67 15.97 -0.34
CA VAL A 160 4.87 15.54 0.38
C VAL A 160 4.81 16.01 1.83
N GLY A 161 5.20 15.12 2.75
CA GLY A 161 5.42 15.44 4.15
C GLY A 161 6.73 14.86 4.67
N LEU A 162 7.24 15.43 5.76
CA LEU A 162 8.48 14.98 6.41
C LEU A 162 8.28 14.81 7.93
N ILE A 163 8.68 13.65 8.42
CA ILE A 163 8.86 13.36 9.85
C ILE A 163 10.29 12.91 10.04
N THR A 164 10.98 13.49 11.01
CA THR A 164 12.32 13.02 11.42
C THR A 164 12.22 12.51 12.85
N PHE A 165 12.99 11.47 13.20
CA PHE A 165 12.91 10.92 14.55
C PHE A 165 14.24 10.37 15.04
N GLY A 166 14.42 10.44 16.35
CA GLY A 166 15.51 9.81 17.09
C GLY A 166 15.01 9.48 18.48
N THR A 167 15.47 10.23 19.49
CA THR A 167 14.90 10.17 20.85
C THR A 167 13.50 10.78 20.91
N TYR A 168 13.23 11.76 20.04
CA TYR A 168 11.94 12.42 19.87
C TYR A 168 11.47 12.27 18.43
N VAL A 169 10.17 12.45 18.20
CA VAL A 169 9.59 12.52 16.85
C VAL A 169 9.34 13.99 16.53
N GLN A 170 9.77 14.45 15.36
CA GLN A 170 9.56 15.81 14.86
C GLN A 170 8.72 15.75 13.59
N VAL A 171 7.56 16.39 13.61
CA VAL A 171 6.69 16.55 12.43
C VAL A 171 6.93 17.93 11.85
N HIS A 172 7.45 18.01 10.63
CA HIS A 172 7.86 19.27 10.00
C HIS A 172 6.67 19.97 9.34
N GLU A 173 6.53 21.27 9.60
CA GLU A 173 5.56 22.15 8.97
C GLU A 173 6.19 22.78 7.73
N LEU A 174 6.03 22.12 6.58
CA LEU A 174 6.63 22.54 5.31
C LEU A 174 5.96 23.80 4.73
N GLY A 175 4.72 24.10 5.11
CA GLY A 175 3.96 25.23 4.57
C GLY A 175 4.38 26.59 5.11
N PHE A 176 5.31 26.63 6.07
CA PHE A 176 5.80 27.87 6.67
C PHE A 176 7.17 28.26 6.11
N GLY A 177 7.18 28.93 4.95
CA GLY A 177 8.43 29.25 4.22
C GLY A 177 9.35 30.29 4.89
N HIS A 178 8.95 30.94 5.99
CA HIS A 178 9.77 31.97 6.64
C HIS A 178 10.88 31.39 7.55
N MET A 179 10.64 30.24 8.18
CA MET A 179 11.62 29.53 9.00
C MET A 179 11.18 28.06 9.19
N PRO A 180 12.13 27.13 9.38
CA PRO A 180 11.78 25.75 9.66
C PRO A 180 11.04 25.65 11.00
N LYS A 181 9.83 25.09 10.96
CA LYS A 181 9.01 24.85 12.15
C LYS A 181 8.67 23.37 12.24
N SER A 182 8.75 22.79 13.43
CA SER A 182 8.37 21.40 13.67
C SER A 182 7.68 21.21 15.02
N TYR A 183 6.84 20.18 15.08
CA TYR A 183 6.13 19.76 16.28
C TYR A 183 6.85 18.56 16.89
N VAL A 184 7.26 18.67 18.16
CA VAL A 184 8.11 17.66 18.82
C VAL A 184 7.30 16.83 19.80
N PHE A 185 7.30 15.52 19.59
CA PHE A 185 6.61 14.54 20.43
C PHE A 185 7.61 13.64 21.14
N LYS A 186 7.34 13.31 22.40
CA LYS A 186 8.19 12.44 23.20
C LYS A 186 8.12 11.01 22.70
N GLY A 187 9.24 10.46 22.22
CA GLY A 187 9.31 9.12 21.64
C GLY A 187 8.91 7.97 22.58
N SER A 188 8.98 8.20 23.89
CA SER A 188 8.60 7.22 24.92
C SER A 188 7.11 7.13 25.21
N LYS A 189 6.28 8.03 24.65
CA LYS A 189 4.86 8.14 24.96
C LYS A 189 4.05 7.87 23.70
N GLU A 190 3.03 7.03 23.81
CA GLU A 190 2.03 6.89 22.75
C GLU A 190 1.21 8.18 22.64
N ILE A 191 1.00 8.63 21.41
CA ILE A 191 0.23 9.83 21.09
C ILE A 191 -1.04 9.38 20.37
N THR A 192 -2.21 9.71 20.92
CA THR A 192 -3.50 9.38 20.29
C THR A 192 -3.82 10.37 19.17
N LYS A 193 -4.76 10.00 18.28
CA LYS A 193 -5.21 10.89 17.19
C LYS A 193 -5.77 12.21 17.71
N GLU A 194 -6.48 12.18 18.84
CA GLU A 194 -7.06 13.36 19.47
C GLU A 194 -5.99 14.28 20.04
N GLN A 195 -4.97 13.71 20.70
CA GLN A 195 -3.82 14.46 21.20
C GLN A 195 -3.04 15.10 20.04
N LEU A 196 -2.91 14.39 18.92
CA LEU A 196 -2.24 14.90 17.73
C LEU A 196 -3.01 16.10 17.13
N LEU A 197 -4.33 16.00 17.00
CA LEU A 197 -5.20 17.09 16.53
C LEU A 197 -5.08 18.36 17.39
N GLU A 198 -5.06 18.17 18.71
CA GLU A 198 -4.95 19.27 19.68
C GLU A 198 -3.55 19.91 19.64
N GLN A 199 -2.49 19.10 19.74
CA GLN A 199 -1.11 19.59 19.83
C GLN A 199 -0.61 20.20 18.52
N MET A 200 -1.11 19.73 17.36
CA MET A 200 -0.80 20.31 16.05
C MET A 200 -1.76 21.42 15.63
N CYS A 201 -2.69 21.81 16.52
CA CYS A 201 -3.56 22.96 16.34
C CYS A 201 -4.44 22.88 15.08
N PHE A 202 -4.93 21.69 14.69
CA PHE A 202 -5.77 21.54 13.48
C PHE A 202 -7.08 22.34 13.53
N PHE A 203 -7.56 22.67 14.74
CA PHE A 203 -8.77 23.46 15.00
C PHE A 203 -8.49 24.83 15.62
N ALA A 204 -7.26 25.36 15.53
CA ALA A 204 -6.97 26.68 16.08
C ALA A 204 -7.92 27.74 15.50
N GLY A 205 -8.70 28.38 16.39
CA GLY A 205 -9.67 29.41 16.01
C GLY A 205 -11.00 28.90 15.41
N ARG A 206 -11.26 27.58 15.43
CA ARG A 206 -12.54 26.99 14.97
C ARG A 206 -13.12 26.03 16.00
N PRO A 207 -14.46 25.98 16.17
CA PRO A 207 -15.09 25.01 17.04
C PRO A 207 -14.85 23.59 16.49
N ARG A 208 -14.36 22.69 17.33
CA ARG A 208 -14.24 21.28 17.01
C ARG A 208 -15.65 20.69 16.79
N PRO A 209 -15.86 19.84 15.76
CA PRO A 209 -17.14 19.15 15.59
C PRO A 209 -17.50 18.34 16.86
N ASN A 210 -18.71 18.51 17.37
CA ASN A 210 -19.16 17.89 18.62
C ASN A 210 -19.48 16.39 18.49
N VAL A 211 -19.66 15.88 17.26
CA VAL A 211 -20.03 14.50 16.98
C VAL A 211 -19.39 14.06 15.65
N GLY A 212 -18.81 12.85 15.61
CA GLY A 212 -18.27 12.23 14.40
C GLY A 212 -16.78 11.93 14.46
N VAL A 213 -16.32 11.05 13.57
CA VAL A 213 -14.89 10.79 13.33
C VAL A 213 -14.35 11.96 12.50
N ILE A 214 -13.27 12.59 12.97
CA ILE A 214 -12.64 13.70 12.24
C ILE A 214 -11.56 13.11 11.34
N ALA A 215 -11.81 13.08 10.04
CA ALA A 215 -10.86 12.64 9.04
C ALA A 215 -11.02 13.41 7.71
N GLY A 216 -10.04 14.24 7.38
CA GLY A 216 -9.96 14.96 6.12
C GLY A 216 -10.90 16.16 6.00
N PRO A 217 -10.91 16.83 4.83
CA PRO A 217 -11.69 18.04 4.63
C PRO A 217 -13.20 17.88 4.76
N ARG A 218 -13.70 16.69 4.40
CA ARG A 218 -15.14 16.38 4.46
C ARG A 218 -15.68 16.30 5.88
N ASP A 219 -14.81 15.94 6.84
CA ASP A 219 -15.16 15.76 8.25
C ASP A 219 -14.74 16.96 9.12
N GLY A 220 -14.54 18.12 8.49
CA GLY A 220 -14.37 19.41 9.19
C GLY A 220 -12.94 19.89 9.38
N LEU A 221 -11.92 19.19 8.88
CA LEU A 221 -10.57 19.74 8.81
C LEU A 221 -10.49 20.78 7.69
N SER A 222 -9.77 21.88 7.93
CA SER A 222 -9.56 22.87 6.87
C SER A 222 -8.47 22.38 5.90
N PRO A 223 -8.63 22.58 4.58
CA PRO A 223 -7.57 22.29 3.62
C PRO A 223 -6.26 23.00 3.97
N GLU A 224 -6.35 24.22 4.49
CA GLU A 224 -5.18 25.01 4.93
C GLU A 224 -4.46 24.33 6.11
N SER A 225 -5.20 23.77 7.07
CA SER A 225 -4.62 23.05 8.21
C SER A 225 -3.84 21.81 7.77
N ILE A 226 -4.27 21.15 6.69
CA ILE A 226 -3.60 19.99 6.09
C ILE A 226 -2.38 20.44 5.27
N ALA A 227 -2.55 21.50 4.46
CA ALA A 227 -1.50 22.08 3.63
C ALA A 227 -0.32 22.66 4.41
N ARG A 228 -0.39 22.72 5.74
CA ARG A 228 0.78 23.00 6.59
C ARG A 228 1.80 21.87 6.61
N PHE A 229 1.34 20.62 6.51
CA PHE A 229 2.16 19.42 6.69
C PHE A 229 2.32 18.60 5.42
N LEU A 230 1.35 18.68 4.51
CA LEU A 230 1.33 17.97 3.24
C LEU A 230 1.14 18.99 2.11
N LEU A 231 2.20 19.28 1.34
CA LEU A 231 2.16 20.24 0.23
C LEU A 231 2.50 19.57 -1.10
N PRO A 232 2.01 20.10 -2.22
CA PRO A 232 2.50 19.70 -3.54
C PRO A 232 4.04 19.78 -3.60
N ALA A 233 4.67 18.77 -4.22
CA ALA A 233 6.12 18.70 -4.34
C ALA A 233 6.70 19.98 -4.97
N SER A 234 6.02 20.54 -5.97
CA SER A 234 6.41 21.80 -6.62
C SER A 234 6.36 23.03 -5.73
N GLU A 235 5.57 23.01 -4.64
CA GLU A 235 5.42 24.14 -3.72
C GLU A 235 6.41 24.06 -2.55
N CYS A 236 6.80 22.85 -2.12
CA CYS A 236 7.68 22.66 -0.97
C CYS A 236 9.11 22.23 -1.31
N GLU A 237 9.48 22.08 -2.58
CA GLU A 237 10.80 21.59 -3.02
C GLU A 237 11.97 22.31 -2.32
N PHE A 238 11.98 23.64 -2.33
CA PHE A 238 13.04 24.44 -1.72
C PHE A 238 13.12 24.28 -0.20
N VAL A 239 11.97 24.32 0.48
CA VAL A 239 11.89 24.19 1.95
C VAL A 239 12.31 22.78 2.36
N LEU A 240 11.84 21.76 1.65
CA LEU A 240 12.15 20.37 1.93
C LEU A 240 13.64 20.07 1.72
N ASN A 241 14.24 20.53 0.61
CA ASN A 241 15.67 20.37 0.37
C ASN A 241 16.52 21.12 1.41
N SER A 242 16.13 22.35 1.78
CA SER A 242 16.80 23.10 2.86
C SER A 242 16.79 22.32 4.19
N VAL A 243 15.63 21.79 4.59
CA VAL A 243 15.50 20.99 5.82
C VAL A 243 16.31 19.70 5.75
N LEU A 244 16.35 19.03 4.59
CA LEU A 244 17.15 17.83 4.41
C LEU A 244 18.65 18.12 4.42
N GLU A 245 19.10 19.19 3.78
CA GLU A 245 20.51 19.59 3.78
C GLU A 245 21.00 19.89 5.20
N GLU A 246 20.19 20.56 6.01
CA GLU A 246 20.49 20.90 7.39
C GLU A 246 20.20 19.78 8.40
N LEU A 247 19.64 18.64 7.99
CA LEU A 247 19.19 17.58 8.90
C LEU A 247 20.34 17.09 9.81
N PRO A 248 20.27 17.30 11.13
CA PRO A 248 21.35 16.92 12.03
C PRO A 248 21.18 15.47 12.50
N ARG A 249 22.26 14.92 13.08
CA ARG A 249 22.17 13.71 13.91
C ARG A 249 21.30 13.97 15.14
N ASP A 250 20.72 12.90 15.70
CA ASP A 250 20.01 13.00 16.99
C ASP A 250 20.93 13.65 18.02
N PRO A 251 20.52 14.78 18.65
CA PRO A 251 21.43 15.57 19.49
C PRO A 251 21.71 14.92 20.85
N TRP A 252 21.01 13.85 21.19
CA TRP A 252 21.09 13.20 22.49
C TRP A 252 22.33 12.31 22.59
N PRO A 253 23.19 12.52 23.60
CA PRO A 253 24.37 11.69 23.80
C PRO A 253 24.02 10.22 24.00
N VAL A 254 24.81 9.35 23.39
CA VAL A 254 24.70 7.89 23.52
C VAL A 254 25.89 7.38 24.32
N PRO A 255 25.67 6.84 25.54
CA PRO A 255 26.73 6.20 26.32
C PRO A 255 27.37 5.02 25.57
N ALA A 256 28.65 4.75 25.82
CA ALA A 256 29.40 3.72 25.08
C ALA A 256 28.87 2.29 25.27
N ASP A 257 28.16 2.03 26.36
CA ASP A 257 27.52 0.76 26.71
C ASP A 257 26.04 0.69 26.24
N GLN A 258 25.56 1.72 25.54
CA GLN A 258 24.16 1.84 25.14
C GLN A 258 24.00 2.07 23.63
N ARG A 259 22.86 1.62 23.12
CA ARG A 259 22.31 1.98 21.82
C ARG A 259 21.63 3.34 21.91
N ALA A 260 21.54 4.03 20.77
CA ALA A 260 20.76 5.25 20.65
C ALA A 260 19.29 5.03 21.06
N SER A 261 18.67 6.06 21.61
CA SER A 261 17.24 6.02 21.97
C SER A 261 16.41 6.22 20.73
N ARG A 262 15.92 5.14 20.13
CA ARG A 262 15.24 5.18 18.84
C ARG A 262 13.77 4.84 18.98
N CYS A 263 12.90 5.78 18.64
CA CYS A 263 11.45 5.64 18.80
C CYS A 263 10.70 5.35 17.48
N THR A 264 11.20 4.41 16.68
CA THR A 264 10.62 4.05 15.36
C THR A 264 9.12 3.74 15.44
N SER A 265 8.69 2.99 16.46
CA SER A 265 7.27 2.67 16.64
C SER A 265 6.40 3.92 16.80
N THR A 266 6.87 4.90 17.57
CA THR A 266 6.14 6.15 17.85
C THR A 266 6.09 7.04 16.61
N ALA A 267 7.21 7.13 15.87
CA ALA A 267 7.27 7.87 14.61
C ALA A 267 6.27 7.31 13.59
N LEU A 268 6.21 5.99 13.41
CA LEU A 268 5.27 5.33 12.52
C LEU A 268 3.80 5.49 12.97
N SER A 269 3.54 5.43 14.27
CA SER A 269 2.20 5.69 14.82
C SER A 269 1.72 7.11 14.55
N ILE A 270 2.61 8.09 14.71
CA ILE A 270 2.32 9.51 14.40
C ILE A 270 2.10 9.69 12.90
N ALA A 271 2.95 9.08 12.05
CA ALA A 271 2.81 9.11 10.60
C ALA A 271 1.45 8.57 10.14
N ALA A 272 1.07 7.37 10.61
CA ALA A 272 -0.22 6.75 10.30
C ALA A 272 -1.41 7.56 10.83
N SER A 273 -1.25 8.20 11.98
CA SER A 273 -2.29 9.06 12.55
C SER A 273 -2.44 10.36 11.75
N LEU A 274 -1.33 11.00 11.39
CA LEU A 274 -1.30 12.22 10.60
C LEU A 274 -1.96 12.00 9.22
N LEU A 275 -1.55 10.97 8.48
CA LEU A 275 -2.16 10.67 7.18
C LEU A 275 -3.63 10.27 7.35
N GLY A 276 -3.95 9.49 8.38
CA GLY A 276 -5.32 9.13 8.71
C GLY A 276 -6.24 10.32 9.00
N LEU A 277 -5.68 11.41 9.52
CA LEU A 277 -6.39 12.66 9.74
C LEU A 277 -6.44 13.49 8.46
N CYS A 278 -5.36 13.60 7.70
CA CYS A 278 -5.28 14.52 6.57
C CYS A 278 -5.93 13.97 5.29
N VAL A 279 -5.73 12.68 4.99
CA VAL A 279 -6.06 12.05 3.70
C VAL A 279 -6.65 10.64 3.90
N PRO A 280 -7.78 10.51 4.63
CA PRO A 280 -8.42 9.22 4.84
C PRO A 280 -9.02 8.66 3.54
N GLY A 281 -8.75 7.38 3.24
CA GLY A 281 -9.27 6.72 2.04
C GLY A 281 -8.62 7.20 0.73
N SER A 282 -7.65 8.11 0.82
CA SER A 282 -6.76 8.47 -0.29
C SER A 282 -5.45 7.69 -0.17
N GLY A 283 -4.83 7.43 -1.31
CA GLY A 283 -3.65 6.60 -1.40
C GLY A 283 -2.45 7.37 -0.88
N ALA A 284 -1.88 6.92 0.25
CA ALA A 284 -0.69 7.53 0.83
C ALA A 284 0.38 6.47 1.12
N ARG A 285 1.64 6.87 0.97
CA ARG A 285 2.81 6.01 1.17
C ARG A 285 3.72 6.60 2.23
N ILE A 286 3.89 5.86 3.32
CA ILE A 286 4.86 6.14 4.38
C ILE A 286 6.16 5.46 3.97
N MET A 287 7.23 6.22 3.79
CA MET A 287 8.56 5.71 3.46
C MET A 287 9.47 5.86 4.67
N ALA A 288 9.68 4.75 5.39
CA ALA A 288 10.45 4.74 6.63
C ALA A 288 11.92 4.38 6.37
N PHE A 289 12.83 5.29 6.70
CA PHE A 289 14.29 5.10 6.58
C PHE A 289 14.85 4.90 7.97
N VAL A 290 15.39 3.71 8.24
CA VAL A 290 15.76 3.28 9.60
C VAL A 290 17.14 2.62 9.57
N GLY A 291 18.11 3.12 10.34
CA GLY A 291 19.43 2.48 10.46
C GLY A 291 19.72 1.75 11.77
N GLY A 292 18.80 0.90 12.24
CA GLY A 292 18.91 0.22 13.55
C GLY A 292 17.57 -0.06 14.24
N PRO A 293 17.57 -0.89 15.31
CA PRO A 293 16.35 -1.36 15.96
C PRO A 293 15.67 -0.28 16.80
N SER A 294 14.33 -0.33 16.90
CA SER A 294 13.58 0.51 17.86
C SER A 294 13.98 0.11 19.28
N THR A 295 14.47 1.05 20.08
CA THR A 295 14.89 0.84 21.48
C THR A 295 13.97 1.54 22.49
N GLN A 296 13.01 2.32 21.98
CA GLN A 296 12.03 3.05 22.77
C GLN A 296 10.64 3.02 22.10
N GLY A 297 9.60 3.18 22.92
CA GLY A 297 8.21 3.14 22.49
C GLY A 297 7.58 1.74 22.60
N SER A 298 6.29 1.64 22.29
CA SER A 298 5.52 0.41 22.49
C SER A 298 5.92 -0.73 21.56
N GLY A 299 6.53 -0.42 20.41
CA GLY A 299 7.11 -1.38 19.48
C GLY A 299 8.62 -1.55 19.62
N SER A 300 9.18 -1.38 20.83
CA SER A 300 10.61 -1.60 21.08
C SER A 300 11.02 -3.05 20.78
N ILE A 301 12.12 -3.22 20.05
CA ILE A 301 12.65 -4.50 19.58
C ILE A 301 13.70 -5.05 20.54
N VAL A 302 14.54 -4.16 21.08
CA VAL A 302 15.64 -4.48 21.99
C VAL A 302 15.79 -3.33 22.99
N SER A 303 16.37 -3.60 24.16
CA SER A 303 16.71 -2.52 25.09
C SER A 303 17.90 -1.69 24.60
N LYS A 304 18.16 -0.58 25.30
CA LYS A 304 19.33 0.25 25.01
C LYS A 304 20.64 -0.45 25.39
N ASN A 305 20.65 -1.37 26.34
CA ASN A 305 21.89 -1.95 26.86
C ASN A 305 22.57 -2.85 25.82
N LEU A 306 23.80 -2.52 25.42
CA LEU A 306 24.53 -3.31 24.41
C LEU A 306 24.90 -4.72 24.87
N SER A 307 24.97 -4.96 26.18
CA SER A 307 25.17 -6.31 26.73
C SER A 307 23.99 -7.24 26.47
N GLU A 308 22.80 -6.68 26.21
CA GLU A 308 21.64 -7.44 25.76
C GLU A 308 21.65 -7.55 24.23
N PRO A 309 21.86 -8.75 23.67
CA PRO A 309 21.89 -8.93 22.22
C PRO A 309 20.49 -8.76 21.62
N ILE A 310 20.43 -8.42 20.34
CA ILE A 310 19.18 -8.48 19.59
C ILE A 310 18.80 -9.96 19.42
N ARG A 311 17.52 -10.28 19.63
CA ARG A 311 17.01 -11.67 19.56
C ARG A 311 17.42 -12.37 18.26
N SER A 312 17.73 -13.66 18.38
CA SER A 312 18.01 -14.60 17.28
C SER A 312 16.83 -15.55 17.04
N HIS A 313 16.89 -16.34 15.95
CA HIS A 313 15.91 -17.41 15.72
C HIS A 313 15.83 -18.41 16.88
N LYS A 314 16.97 -18.76 17.48
CA LYS A 314 17.02 -19.65 18.66
C LYS A 314 16.28 -19.07 19.87
N ASP A 315 16.33 -17.76 20.05
CA ASP A 315 15.64 -17.09 21.15
C ASP A 315 14.12 -17.06 20.91
N LEU A 316 13.70 -16.90 19.65
CA LEU A 316 12.29 -17.00 19.25
C LEU A 316 11.76 -18.42 19.48
N ASP A 317 12.48 -19.44 19.03
CA ASP A 317 12.09 -20.85 19.17
C ASP A 317 11.93 -21.28 20.63
N LYS A 318 12.77 -20.71 21.51
CA LYS A 318 12.73 -20.97 22.96
C LYS A 318 11.79 -20.05 23.73
N GLY A 319 11.15 -19.08 23.07
CA GLY A 319 10.33 -18.06 23.74
C GLY A 319 11.13 -17.14 24.68
N ALA A 320 12.43 -17.00 24.47
CA ALA A 320 13.33 -16.16 25.28
C ALA A 320 13.34 -14.69 24.86
N ALA A 321 12.72 -14.34 23.73
CA ALA A 321 12.63 -12.97 23.21
C ALA A 321 11.49 -12.17 23.89
N ALA A 322 11.77 -11.58 25.06
CA ALA A 322 10.76 -10.92 25.90
C ALA A 322 9.95 -9.81 25.20
N LEU A 323 10.57 -9.03 24.30
CA LEU A 323 9.93 -7.89 23.63
C LEU A 323 9.18 -8.27 22.34
N TYR A 324 9.48 -9.43 21.75
CA TYR A 324 9.00 -9.81 20.42
C TYR A 324 7.47 -9.76 20.30
N ASN A 325 6.77 -10.49 21.17
CA ASN A 325 5.31 -10.59 21.13
C ASN A 325 4.61 -9.25 21.34
N LYS A 326 5.17 -8.37 22.17
CA LYS A 326 4.62 -7.03 22.41
C LYS A 326 4.79 -6.15 21.17
N ALA A 327 5.97 -6.18 20.56
CA ALA A 327 6.27 -5.42 19.35
C ALA A 327 5.46 -5.90 18.14
N VAL A 328 5.34 -7.22 17.91
CA VAL A 328 4.48 -7.78 16.84
C VAL A 328 3.03 -7.30 17.00
N LYS A 329 2.46 -7.37 18.21
CA LYS A 329 1.09 -6.89 18.46
C LYS A 329 0.91 -5.41 18.15
N PHE A 330 1.91 -4.58 18.45
CA PHE A 330 1.90 -3.17 18.10
C PHE A 330 1.87 -2.97 16.57
N TYR A 331 2.77 -3.62 15.83
CA TYR A 331 2.84 -3.48 14.37
C TYR A 331 1.64 -4.14 13.65
N GLU A 332 1.04 -5.19 14.22
CA GLU A 332 -0.24 -5.73 13.76
C GLU A 332 -1.37 -4.70 13.91
N ALA A 333 -1.46 -4.00 15.04
CA ALA A 333 -2.46 -2.95 15.22
C ALA A 333 -2.24 -1.79 14.23
N LEU A 334 -0.98 -1.36 14.06
CA LEU A 334 -0.61 -0.36 13.06
C LEU A 334 -0.99 -0.80 11.64
N SER A 335 -0.75 -2.07 11.29
CA SER A 335 -1.10 -2.63 9.98
C SER A 335 -2.60 -2.53 9.68
N LYS A 336 -3.45 -2.84 10.68
CA LYS A 336 -4.90 -2.76 10.54
C LYS A 336 -5.36 -1.33 10.34
N GLN A 337 -4.75 -0.38 11.07
CA GLN A 337 -5.02 1.04 10.90
C GLN A 337 -4.66 1.50 9.48
N LEU A 338 -3.46 1.18 8.99
CA LEU A 338 -3.00 1.60 7.66
C LEU A 338 -3.87 1.00 6.54
N VAL A 339 -4.17 -0.31 6.62
CA VAL A 339 -5.07 -0.99 5.68
C VAL A 339 -6.44 -0.32 5.65
N HIS A 340 -7.03 -0.05 6.82
CA HIS A 340 -8.34 0.61 6.90
C HIS A 340 -8.33 2.02 6.30
N GLN A 341 -7.18 2.71 6.38
CA GLN A 341 -7.00 4.06 5.86
C GLN A 341 -6.65 4.10 4.36
N GLY A 342 -6.28 2.96 3.76
CA GLY A 342 -5.78 2.90 2.38
C GLY A 342 -4.31 3.35 2.24
N HIS A 343 -3.52 3.22 3.31
CA HIS A 343 -2.13 3.70 3.37
C HIS A 343 -1.12 2.56 3.33
N VAL A 344 0.02 2.81 2.71
CA VAL A 344 1.12 1.86 2.51
C VAL A 344 2.32 2.22 3.37
N LEU A 345 3.00 1.21 3.93
CA LEU A 345 4.25 1.39 4.68
C LEU A 345 5.41 0.68 3.98
N ASP A 346 6.37 1.46 3.50
CA ASP A 346 7.67 0.98 3.01
C ASP A 346 8.74 1.10 4.10
N LEU A 347 9.65 0.13 4.14
CA LEU A 347 10.75 0.06 5.10
C LEU A 347 12.10 -0.04 4.39
N PHE A 348 12.90 1.01 4.46
CA PHE A 348 14.30 1.03 4.04
C PHE A 348 15.18 0.92 5.28
N ALA A 349 15.73 -0.26 5.47
CA ALA A 349 16.53 -0.62 6.62
C ALA A 349 18.00 -0.75 6.23
N CYS A 350 18.83 0.21 6.68
CA CYS A 350 20.27 0.22 6.39
C CYS A 350 21.07 0.18 7.69
N ALA A 351 21.51 -1.00 8.10
CA ALA A 351 22.26 -1.18 9.34
C ALA A 351 23.15 -2.43 9.29
N LEU A 352 24.25 -2.41 10.04
CA LEU A 352 25.15 -3.57 10.19
C LEU A 352 24.54 -4.69 11.07
N ASP A 353 23.62 -4.33 11.96
CA ASP A 353 22.91 -5.26 12.85
C ASP A 353 21.40 -5.24 12.53
N GLN A 354 20.64 -6.15 13.14
CA GLN A 354 19.21 -6.29 12.89
C GLN A 354 18.41 -5.05 13.27
N VAL A 355 17.48 -4.62 12.41
CA VAL A 355 16.60 -3.47 12.66
C VAL A 355 15.22 -3.82 13.27
N GLY A 356 14.90 -5.10 13.39
CA GLY A 356 13.55 -5.55 13.82
C GLY A 356 12.57 -5.85 12.69
N VAL A 357 13.03 -6.19 11.48
CA VAL A 357 12.13 -6.53 10.35
C VAL A 357 11.14 -7.65 10.70
N ALA A 358 11.53 -8.61 11.54
CA ALA A 358 10.67 -9.72 11.94
C ALA A 358 9.36 -9.26 12.62
N GLU A 359 9.39 -8.14 13.35
CA GLU A 359 8.23 -7.53 13.99
C GLU A 359 7.51 -6.54 13.07
N LEU A 360 8.26 -5.76 12.26
CA LEU A 360 7.69 -4.75 11.37
C LEU A 360 7.06 -5.35 10.11
N LYS A 361 7.48 -6.54 9.66
CA LYS A 361 7.07 -7.12 8.36
C LYS A 361 5.56 -7.21 8.20
N VAL A 362 4.82 -7.46 9.29
CA VAL A 362 3.35 -7.61 9.23
C VAL A 362 2.66 -6.32 8.80
N ALA A 363 3.22 -5.15 9.15
CA ALA A 363 2.70 -3.85 8.71
C ALA A 363 3.03 -3.57 7.25
N VAL A 364 4.23 -3.94 6.81
CA VAL A 364 4.65 -3.76 5.41
C VAL A 364 3.90 -4.71 4.47
N GLU A 365 3.86 -6.00 4.78
CA GLU A 365 3.25 -7.04 3.96
C GLU A 365 1.74 -6.82 3.77
N ARG A 366 1.01 -6.54 4.87
CA ARG A 366 -0.46 -6.36 4.82
C ARG A 366 -0.89 -5.11 4.06
N THR A 367 -0.07 -4.06 4.10
CA THR A 367 -0.33 -2.82 3.37
C THR A 367 0.18 -2.86 1.94
N GLY A 368 0.93 -3.90 1.57
CA GLY A 368 1.52 -4.01 0.25
C GLY A 368 2.68 -3.04 0.03
N GLY A 369 3.39 -2.65 1.08
CA GLY A 369 4.65 -1.94 0.96
C GLY A 369 5.82 -2.84 0.58
N ILE A 370 7.02 -2.28 0.63
CA ILE A 370 8.28 -2.97 0.35
C ILE A 370 9.23 -2.95 1.54
N VAL A 371 10.11 -3.94 1.60
CA VAL A 371 11.25 -3.95 2.52
C VAL A 371 12.54 -3.95 1.70
N VAL A 372 13.40 -2.97 1.93
CA VAL A 372 14.76 -2.92 1.39
C VAL A 372 15.73 -3.06 2.54
N LEU A 373 16.56 -4.10 2.50
CA LEU A 373 17.62 -4.33 3.48
C LEU A 373 18.98 -4.06 2.84
N ALA A 374 19.79 -3.24 3.49
CA ALA A 374 21.19 -3.03 3.16
C ALA A 374 22.00 -2.79 4.44
N GLU A 375 23.32 -2.74 4.32
CA GLU A 375 24.21 -2.41 5.44
C GLU A 375 24.40 -0.90 5.62
N SER A 376 24.26 -0.14 4.52
CA SER A 376 24.51 1.30 4.44
C SER A 376 23.58 1.95 3.41
N PHE A 377 23.15 3.19 3.69
CA PHE A 377 22.46 4.06 2.73
C PHE A 377 23.39 4.49 1.57
N GLY A 378 24.70 4.26 1.69
CA GLY A 378 25.67 4.46 0.62
C GLY A 378 25.58 3.42 -0.50
N HIS A 379 25.04 2.23 -0.21
CA HIS A 379 25.03 1.08 -1.14
C HIS A 379 24.07 1.29 -2.32
N SER A 380 24.45 0.77 -3.50
CA SER A 380 23.62 0.77 -4.70
C SER A 380 22.30 0.04 -4.50
N VAL A 381 22.29 -1.04 -3.71
CA VAL A 381 21.08 -1.79 -3.36
C VAL A 381 20.01 -0.85 -2.79
N PHE A 382 20.37 0.05 -1.87
CA PHE A 382 19.43 1.04 -1.35
C PHE A 382 19.10 2.11 -2.39
N LYS A 383 20.11 2.76 -2.97
CA LYS A 383 19.94 3.90 -3.88
C LYS A 383 19.11 3.55 -5.12
N ASP A 384 19.42 2.44 -5.77
CA ASP A 384 18.73 1.98 -6.97
C ASP A 384 17.33 1.47 -6.64
N SER A 385 17.14 0.85 -5.46
CA SER A 385 15.80 0.44 -5.01
C SER A 385 14.92 1.65 -4.73
N LEU A 386 15.43 2.68 -4.07
CA LEU A 386 14.68 3.91 -3.84
C LEU A 386 14.34 4.60 -5.17
N ARG A 387 15.30 4.70 -6.09
CA ARG A 387 15.09 5.33 -7.41
C ARG A 387 13.99 4.63 -8.21
N ARG A 388 14.03 3.30 -8.27
CA ARG A 388 13.05 2.49 -9.03
C ARG A 388 11.61 2.67 -8.56
N ILE A 389 11.38 3.12 -7.33
CA ILE A 389 10.02 3.40 -6.85
C ILE A 389 9.38 4.56 -7.61
N PHE A 390 10.21 5.53 -8.02
CA PHE A 390 9.78 6.75 -8.68
C PHE A 390 9.97 6.74 -10.20
N GLN A 391 10.64 5.72 -10.74
CA GLN A 391 10.80 5.59 -12.19
C GLN A 391 9.47 5.27 -12.85
N SER A 392 8.97 6.17 -13.70
CA SER A 392 7.79 5.92 -14.53
C SER A 392 8.10 4.87 -15.61
N THR A 393 7.29 3.82 -15.72
CA THR A 393 7.28 2.96 -16.91
C THR A 393 6.19 3.37 -17.90
N ASP A 394 6.35 3.05 -19.19
CA ASP A 394 5.39 3.38 -20.26
C ASP A 394 3.98 2.77 -20.05
N TYR A 395 3.84 1.87 -19.06
CA TYR A 395 2.61 1.15 -18.71
C TYR A 395 2.06 1.52 -17.32
N ASP A 396 2.55 2.62 -16.72
CA ASP A 396 2.18 3.00 -15.35
C ASP A 396 0.76 3.60 -15.25
N LEU A 397 -0.01 3.12 -14.28
CA LEU A 397 -1.17 3.81 -13.68
C LEU A 397 -0.76 5.07 -12.87
N GLY A 398 0.35 5.70 -13.23
CA GLY A 398 1.08 6.67 -12.43
C GLY A 398 1.71 6.05 -11.18
N LEU A 399 2.51 6.85 -10.46
CA LEU A 399 3.13 6.49 -9.18
C LEU A 399 2.15 6.20 -8.04
N ALA A 400 0.85 6.10 -8.34
CA ALA A 400 -0.24 5.73 -7.47
C ALA A 400 -0.29 4.20 -7.28
N PHE A 401 0.80 3.62 -6.77
CA PHE A 401 0.97 2.21 -6.41
C PHE A 401 1.52 1.28 -7.50
N ASN A 402 2.84 1.05 -7.41
CA ASN A 402 3.57 -0.20 -7.66
C ASN A 402 4.59 -0.24 -8.82
N ASN A 403 5.67 0.55 -8.76
CA ASN A 403 6.91 0.19 -9.49
C ASN A 403 7.77 -0.90 -8.80
N PHE A 404 7.34 -1.37 -7.63
CA PHE A 404 7.84 -2.59 -6.99
C PHE A 404 6.77 -3.67 -6.75
N ALA A 405 5.70 -3.69 -7.57
CA ALA A 405 5.01 -4.97 -7.83
C ALA A 405 5.84 -5.83 -8.80
N LEU A 406 7.13 -6.01 -8.49
CA LEU A 406 7.86 -7.16 -9.00
C LEU A 406 7.14 -8.39 -8.45
N HIS A 407 6.28 -8.98 -9.26
CA HIS A 407 5.72 -10.30 -9.02
C HIS A 407 4.95 -10.45 -7.70
N LYS A 408 4.03 -9.54 -7.38
CA LYS A 408 3.06 -9.79 -6.29
C LYS A 408 2.00 -10.78 -6.78
N ILE A 409 2.42 -12.04 -6.83
CA ILE A 409 1.58 -13.18 -7.14
C ILE A 409 0.58 -13.33 -6.01
N ILE A 410 -0.69 -13.14 -6.33
CA ILE A 410 -1.79 -13.50 -5.45
C ILE A 410 -2.09 -14.97 -5.68
N SER A 411 -1.86 -15.81 -4.68
CA SER A 411 -2.27 -17.21 -4.73
C SER A 411 -3.72 -17.32 -4.25
N VAL A 412 -4.65 -17.58 -5.16
CA VAL A 412 -6.07 -17.84 -4.84
C VAL A 412 -6.27 -19.33 -4.76
N ASN A 413 -6.76 -19.86 -3.64
CA ASN A 413 -7.06 -21.28 -3.47
C ASN A 413 -8.55 -21.53 -3.74
N ILE A 414 -8.88 -22.51 -4.59
CA ILE A 414 -10.14 -22.67 -5.31
C ILE A 414 -10.62 -24.14 -5.23
N THR A 415 -11.92 -24.39 -5.34
CA THR A 415 -12.56 -25.73 -5.51
C THR A 415 -13.41 -25.73 -6.80
N PRO A 416 -13.83 -26.84 -7.43
CA PRO A 416 -13.91 -26.88 -8.90
C PRO A 416 -15.15 -26.29 -9.63
N ASP A 417 -14.85 -25.63 -10.78
CA ASP A 417 -15.49 -25.33 -12.09
C ASP A 417 -15.80 -23.87 -12.50
N PHE A 418 -15.06 -23.36 -13.50
CA PHE A 418 -15.08 -22.01 -14.13
C PHE A 418 -14.76 -20.81 -13.22
N PHE A 419 -13.85 -19.95 -13.69
CA PHE A 419 -13.28 -18.82 -12.94
C PHE A 419 -13.16 -17.57 -13.82
N LEU A 420 -13.60 -16.42 -13.33
CA LEU A 420 -13.27 -15.12 -13.90
C LEU A 420 -12.87 -14.20 -12.75
N VAL A 421 -11.65 -13.70 -12.78
CA VAL A 421 -11.20 -12.68 -11.84
C VAL A 421 -11.70 -11.33 -12.33
N SER A 422 -12.24 -10.52 -11.41
CA SER A 422 -12.62 -9.15 -11.72
C SER A 422 -11.96 -8.24 -10.70
N LEU A 423 -10.90 -7.53 -11.09
CA LEU A 423 -10.46 -6.41 -10.27
C LEU A 423 -11.46 -5.28 -10.38
N LEU A 424 -11.70 -4.63 -9.24
CA LEU A 424 -12.37 -3.35 -9.18
C LEU A 424 -11.41 -2.36 -8.56
N GLU A 425 -10.74 -1.61 -9.41
CA GLU A 425 -9.89 -0.54 -8.95
C GLU A 425 -10.75 0.61 -8.43
N HIS A 426 -10.59 0.94 -7.16
CA HIS A 426 -10.89 2.27 -6.66
C HIS A 426 -9.54 2.95 -6.43
N PHE A 427 -9.44 4.16 -6.97
CA PHE A 427 -8.25 4.93 -7.36
C PHE A 427 -7.12 5.12 -6.32
N HIS A 428 -7.21 4.53 -5.14
CA HIS A 428 -6.31 4.75 -4.02
C HIS A 428 -6.13 3.52 -3.10
N SER A 429 -6.87 2.44 -3.34
CA SER A 429 -6.84 1.18 -2.59
C SER A 429 -7.42 0.09 -3.51
N GLY A 430 -6.54 -0.68 -4.16
CA GLY A 430 -6.97 -1.73 -5.07
C GLY A 430 -7.87 -2.75 -4.36
N VAL A 431 -9.10 -2.92 -4.84
CA VAL A 431 -10.01 -3.96 -4.35
C VAL A 431 -9.94 -5.15 -5.29
N PHE A 432 -9.51 -6.28 -4.73
CA PHE A 432 -9.45 -7.53 -5.44
C PHE A 432 -10.72 -8.35 -5.17
N GLU A 433 -11.62 -8.42 -6.15
CA GLU A 433 -12.84 -9.21 -6.07
C GLU A 433 -12.72 -10.49 -6.92
N VAL A 434 -13.13 -11.61 -6.35
CA VAL A 434 -13.05 -12.91 -7.03
C VAL A 434 -14.46 -13.48 -7.17
N ASN A 435 -14.93 -13.56 -8.42
CA ASN A 435 -16.23 -14.11 -8.77
C ASN A 435 -16.07 -15.51 -9.36
N CYS A 436 -16.88 -16.46 -8.89
CA CYS A 436 -16.73 -17.87 -9.22
C CYS A 436 -18.09 -18.50 -9.54
N SER A 437 -18.10 -19.59 -10.30
CA SER A 437 -19.34 -20.38 -10.49
C SER A 437 -19.82 -20.99 -9.18
N LYS A 438 -21.07 -21.44 -9.13
CA LYS A 438 -21.71 -21.96 -7.91
C LYS A 438 -20.98 -23.16 -7.28
N ASP A 439 -20.30 -23.95 -8.10
CA ASP A 439 -19.63 -25.18 -7.68
C ASP A 439 -18.20 -24.91 -7.15
N VAL A 440 -17.72 -23.68 -7.35
CA VAL A 440 -16.42 -23.19 -6.90
C VAL A 440 -16.55 -22.38 -5.62
N LYS A 441 -15.61 -22.60 -4.69
CA LYS A 441 -15.41 -21.73 -3.52
C LYS A 441 -13.95 -21.30 -3.39
N VAL A 442 -13.76 -20.01 -3.10
CA VAL A 442 -12.47 -19.45 -2.69
C VAL A 442 -12.20 -19.82 -1.24
N GLN A 443 -11.13 -20.57 -0.99
CA GLN A 443 -10.71 -20.92 0.36
C GLN A 443 -9.94 -19.78 1.04
N GLY A 444 -9.21 -19.01 0.26
CA GLY A 444 -8.40 -17.90 0.75
C GLY A 444 -7.45 -17.36 -0.28
N ILE A 445 -6.75 -16.32 0.13
CA ILE A 445 -5.77 -15.60 -0.67
C ILE A 445 -4.47 -15.50 0.11
N ILE A 446 -3.35 -15.79 -0.54
CA ILE A 446 -2.01 -15.57 -0.01
C ILE A 446 -1.33 -14.52 -0.87
N GLY A 447 -0.94 -13.41 -0.25
CA GLY A 447 -0.29 -12.29 -0.91
C GLY A 447 -0.38 -11.01 -0.07
N PRO A 448 0.15 -9.90 -0.59
CA PRO A 448 0.12 -8.59 0.05
C PRO A 448 -1.28 -7.97 -0.07
N CYS A 449 -2.21 -8.50 0.69
CA CYS A 449 -3.60 -8.07 0.71
C CYS A 449 -4.16 -8.17 2.13
N ALA A 450 -5.28 -7.48 2.36
CA ALA A 450 -6.08 -7.62 3.56
C ALA A 450 -7.53 -7.95 3.20
N SER A 451 -8.18 -8.74 4.05
CA SER A 451 -9.61 -9.02 3.87
C SER A 451 -10.41 -7.76 4.15
N LEU A 452 -11.31 -7.40 3.22
CA LEU A 452 -12.42 -6.51 3.53
C LEU A 452 -13.37 -7.31 4.42
N GLU A 453 -13.52 -6.93 5.68
CA GLU A 453 -14.56 -7.53 6.53
C GLU A 453 -15.91 -7.28 5.86
N LYS A 454 -16.73 -8.33 5.69
CA LYS A 454 -18.12 -8.14 5.28
C LYS A 454 -18.79 -7.32 6.37
N VAL A 455 -19.04 -6.04 6.09
CA VAL A 455 -20.00 -5.26 6.85
C VAL A 455 -21.33 -6.01 6.68
N GLY A 456 -21.77 -6.65 7.76
CA GLY A 456 -22.96 -7.51 7.79
C GLY A 456 -24.24 -6.73 7.57
#